data_AF-A0A1A8KSZ5-F1
#
_entry.id   AF-A0A1A8KSZ5-F1
#
_cell.length_a   1.000
_cell.length_b   1.000
_cell.length_c   1.000
_cell.angle_alpha   90.00
_cell.angle_beta   90.00
_cell.angle_gamma   90.00
#
_symmetry.space_group_name_H-M   'P 1'
#
loop_
_entity.id
_entity.type
_entity.pdbx_description
1 polymer ?
#
loop_
_entity_poly.entity_id
_entity_poly.type
_entity_poly.pdbx_seq_one_letter_code
_entity_poly.pdbx_strand_id
1 'polypeptide(L)'
;MSDSSFNSLGVKVVFASSCDENHPPENIMDGNTKTFWTSTGMFPQEFVIRFPEPTRVAAVTVESYNVKHLKMEKNTSPKVSQFEFVTEKEFERTERHLQ
;
A
#
# COMPACT_ATOMS: atom_id res chain seq x y z
N MET A 1 -19.48 -4.02 -0.75
CA MET A 1 -18.30 -3.72 -1.59
C MET A 1 -17.74 -5.10 -1.94
N SER A 2 -17.79 -5.50 -3.20
CA SER A 2 -17.44 -6.87 -3.59
C SER A 2 -15.92 -7.05 -3.53
N ASP A 3 -15.44 -7.77 -2.53
CA ASP A 3 -14.04 -8.19 -2.31
C ASP A 3 -13.59 -9.21 -3.37
N SER A 4 -13.63 -8.81 -4.65
CA SER A 4 -12.91 -9.53 -5.68
C SER A 4 -11.43 -9.33 -5.38
N SER A 5 -10.78 -10.35 -4.80
CA SER A 5 -9.36 -10.31 -4.45
C SER A 5 -8.54 -9.67 -5.57
N PHE A 6 -7.73 -8.67 -5.27
CA PHE A 6 -6.92 -7.95 -6.25
C PHE A 6 -6.03 -8.87 -7.09
N ASN A 7 -5.71 -10.06 -6.57
CA ASN A 7 -5.05 -11.15 -7.30
C ASN A 7 -5.81 -11.59 -8.55
N SER A 8 -7.15 -11.66 -8.50
CA SER A 8 -7.98 -11.99 -9.66
C SER A 8 -7.98 -10.90 -10.73
N LEU A 9 -7.68 -9.66 -10.36
CA LEU A 9 -7.57 -8.50 -11.24
C LEU A 9 -6.14 -8.29 -11.78
N GLY A 10 -5.21 -9.19 -11.48
CA GLY A 10 -3.81 -9.09 -11.94
C GLY A 10 -3.02 -7.93 -11.31
N VAL A 11 -3.55 -7.32 -10.25
CA VAL A 11 -2.89 -6.25 -9.50
C VAL A 11 -1.86 -6.89 -8.56
N LYS A 12 -0.63 -6.34 -8.52
CA LYS A 12 0.48 -6.93 -7.76
C LYS A 12 1.25 -5.91 -6.96
N VAL A 13 1.67 -6.27 -5.76
CA VAL A 13 2.78 -5.56 -5.09
C VAL A 13 4.06 -5.98 -5.80
N VAL A 14 4.75 -5.04 -6.43
CA VAL A 14 5.98 -5.31 -7.22
C VAL A 14 7.24 -4.86 -6.50
N PHE A 15 7.08 -4.13 -5.39
CA PHE A 15 8.15 -3.71 -4.52
C PHE A 15 7.59 -3.43 -3.13
N ALA A 16 8.35 -3.79 -2.10
CA ALA A 16 8.15 -3.35 -0.74
C ALA A 16 9.54 -3.20 -0.09
N SER A 17 9.74 -2.14 0.68
CA SER A 17 11.02 -1.86 1.34
C SER A 17 11.32 -2.79 2.52
N SER A 18 10.34 -3.60 2.94
CA SER A 18 10.45 -4.59 4.01
C SER A 18 9.76 -5.88 3.63
N CYS A 19 10.29 -7.00 4.11
CA CYS A 19 9.76 -8.34 3.88
C CYS A 19 9.92 -9.15 5.17
N ASP A 20 8.80 -9.63 5.69
CA ASP A 20 8.71 -10.57 6.81
C ASP A 20 7.92 -11.79 6.32
N GLU A 21 8.38 -13.00 6.61
CA GLU A 21 7.76 -14.23 6.10
C GLU A 21 6.34 -14.45 6.64
N ASN A 22 6.04 -13.97 7.84
CA ASN A 22 4.72 -14.08 8.46
C ASN A 22 3.80 -12.91 8.10
N HIS A 23 4.39 -11.78 7.69
CA HIS A 23 3.70 -10.55 7.33
C HIS A 23 4.14 -10.03 5.96
N PRO A 24 3.98 -10.84 4.89
CA PRO A 24 4.57 -10.53 3.60
C PRO A 24 3.81 -9.42 2.85
N PRO A 25 4.43 -8.78 1.84
CA PRO A 25 3.83 -7.66 1.10
C PRO A 25 2.50 -7.98 0.42
N GLU A 26 2.22 -9.24 0.10
CA GLU A 26 0.95 -9.68 -0.49
C GLU A 26 -0.25 -9.38 0.42
N ASN A 27 -0.04 -9.30 1.74
CA ASN A 27 -1.07 -8.95 2.71
C ASN A 27 -1.55 -7.49 2.60
N ILE A 28 -0.86 -6.61 1.84
CA ILE A 28 -1.28 -5.21 1.65
C ILE A 28 -2.63 -5.13 0.91
N MET A 29 -2.91 -6.10 0.04
CA MET A 29 -4.03 -6.05 -0.90
C MET A 29 -4.95 -7.28 -0.81
N ASP A 30 -4.86 -8.07 0.27
CA ASP A 30 -5.66 -9.29 0.42
C ASP A 30 -7.09 -9.02 0.93
N GLY A 31 -7.36 -7.80 1.40
CA GLY A 31 -8.66 -7.37 1.93
C GLY A 31 -8.99 -7.94 3.32
N ASN A 32 -8.02 -8.54 4.01
CA ASN A 32 -8.23 -9.17 5.30
C ASN A 32 -7.49 -8.41 6.41
N THR A 33 -8.23 -7.76 7.29
CA THR A 33 -7.69 -6.97 8.41
C THR A 33 -6.94 -7.77 9.48
N LYS A 34 -7.01 -9.11 9.42
CA LYS A 34 -6.26 -10.01 10.31
C LYS A 34 -4.86 -10.33 9.79
N THR A 35 -4.62 -10.12 8.50
CA THR A 35 -3.32 -10.25 7.86
C THR A 35 -2.81 -8.85 7.54
N PHE A 36 -1.50 -8.64 7.62
CA PHE A 36 -0.91 -7.32 7.36
C PHE A 36 0.52 -7.48 6.87
N TRP A 37 0.99 -6.45 6.16
CA TRP A 37 2.41 -6.25 5.92
C TRP A 37 3.01 -5.46 7.08
N THR A 38 4.19 -5.88 7.53
CA THR A 38 4.93 -5.14 8.56
C THR A 38 6.16 -4.48 7.96
N SER A 39 6.44 -3.26 8.41
CA SER A 39 7.72 -2.63 8.15
C SER A 39 8.69 -2.88 9.30
N THR A 40 9.96 -2.50 9.12
CA THR A 40 10.97 -2.57 10.19
C THR A 40 10.83 -1.46 11.24
N GLY A 41 9.95 -0.47 11.02
CA GLY A 41 9.83 0.72 11.85
C GLY A 41 10.99 1.72 11.72
N MET A 42 11.93 1.51 10.78
CA MET A 42 13.06 2.39 10.51
C MET A 42 12.92 3.07 9.14
N PHE A 43 13.20 4.38 9.07
CA PHE A 43 13.12 5.20 7.85
C PHE A 43 11.70 5.27 7.22
N PRO A 44 11.44 6.17 6.25
CA PRO A 44 10.27 6.06 5.40
C PRO A 44 10.28 4.69 4.69
N GLN A 45 9.16 3.99 4.78
CA GLN A 45 8.95 2.68 4.18
C GLN A 45 7.92 2.84 3.07
N GLU A 46 8.09 2.11 1.99
CA GLU A 46 7.28 2.25 0.79
C GLU A 46 7.00 0.89 0.14
N PHE A 47 5.91 0.86 -0.62
CA PHE A 47 5.55 -0.26 -1.48
C PHE A 47 4.98 0.27 -2.79
N VAL A 48 5.09 -0.53 -3.84
CA VAL A 48 4.59 -0.18 -5.17
C VAL A 48 3.58 -1.21 -5.63
N ILE A 49 2.37 -0.72 -5.92
CA ILE A 49 1.29 -1.51 -6.52
C ILE A 49 1.29 -1.28 -8.03
N ARG A 50 1.31 -2.36 -8.80
CA ARG A 50 1.19 -2.34 -10.25
C ARG A 50 -0.17 -2.89 -10.67
N PHE A 51 -0.88 -2.09 -11.46
CA PHE A 51 -2.06 -2.51 -12.21
C PHE A 51 -1.63 -3.12 -13.55
N PRO A 52 -2.35 -4.12 -14.09
CA PRO A 52 -2.00 -4.74 -15.38
C PRO A 52 -2.17 -3.80 -16.57
N GLU A 53 -3.04 -2.80 -16.45
CA GLU A 53 -3.32 -1.79 -17.46
C GLU A 53 -3.52 -0.40 -16.80
N PRO A 54 -3.41 0.71 -17.56
CA PRO A 54 -3.66 2.05 -17.05
C PRO A 54 -5.04 2.15 -16.36
N THR A 55 -5.02 2.32 -15.04
CA THR A 55 -6.22 2.22 -14.21
C THR A 55 -6.52 3.55 -13.54
N ARG A 56 -7.78 4.00 -13.61
CA ARG A 56 -8.26 5.16 -12.86
C ARG A 56 -8.63 4.74 -11.44
N VAL A 57 -7.83 5.17 -10.47
CA VAL A 57 -8.10 4.98 -9.04
C VAL A 57 -8.99 6.11 -8.54
N ALA A 58 -10.20 5.79 -8.07
CA ALA A 58 -11.15 6.78 -7.56
C ALA A 58 -10.97 7.05 -6.06
N ALA A 59 -10.61 6.01 -5.29
CA ALA A 59 -10.37 6.09 -3.86
C ALA A 59 -9.35 5.02 -3.45
N VAL A 60 -8.63 5.30 -2.37
CA VAL A 60 -7.80 4.31 -1.67
C VAL A 60 -8.16 4.37 -0.19
N THR A 61 -8.41 3.20 0.38
CA THR A 61 -8.63 3.02 1.81
C THR A 61 -7.41 2.30 2.36
N VAL A 62 -6.90 2.78 3.49
CA VAL A 62 -5.74 2.21 4.16
C VAL A 62 -6.13 1.97 5.61
N GLU A 63 -5.97 0.73 6.04
CA GLU A 63 -6.09 0.31 7.43
C GLU A 63 -4.68 0.09 7.95
N SER A 64 -4.29 0.82 8.99
CA SER A 64 -2.89 0.84 9.44
C SER A 64 -2.74 0.98 10.95
N TYR A 65 -1.53 0.69 11.44
CA TYR A 65 -1.12 0.94 12.82
C TYR A 65 0.18 1.74 12.80
N ASN A 66 0.28 2.73 13.68
CA ASN A 66 1.50 3.51 13.88
C ASN A 66 2.05 4.24 12.63
N VAL A 67 1.21 4.46 11.61
CA VAL A 67 1.55 5.32 10.46
C VAL A 67 1.17 6.75 10.81
N LYS A 68 2.15 7.65 10.84
CA LYS A 68 1.91 9.08 11.09
C LYS A 68 1.67 9.86 9.81
N HIS A 69 2.49 9.61 8.79
CA HIS A 69 2.43 10.32 7.52
C HIS A 69 2.40 9.30 6.39
N LEU A 70 1.40 9.41 5.51
CA LEU A 70 1.29 8.64 4.28
C LEU A 70 1.31 9.58 3.09
N LYS A 71 2.22 9.33 2.15
CA LYS A 71 2.31 10.01 0.86
C LYS A 71 1.94 9.03 -0.24
N MET A 72 1.14 9.48 -1.20
CA MET A 72 0.76 8.69 -2.37
C MET A 72 1.27 9.35 -3.63
N GLU A 73 1.94 8.55 -4.46
CA GLU A 73 2.46 8.96 -5.75
C GLU A 73 2.04 7.95 -6.81
N LYS A 74 1.90 8.41 -8.05
CA LYS A 74 1.51 7.57 -9.19
C LYS A 74 2.56 7.62 -10.29
N ASN A 75 2.60 6.57 -11.10
CA ASN A 75 3.44 6.53 -12.28
C ASN A 75 2.64 5.92 -13.44
N THR A 76 2.64 6.60 -14.59
CA THR A 76 2.02 6.14 -15.84
C THR A 76 3.03 5.92 -16.97
N SER A 77 4.31 6.17 -16.67
CA SER A 77 5.46 5.97 -17.55
C SER A 77 6.00 4.54 -17.41
N PRO A 78 6.59 3.96 -18.47
CA PRO A 78 7.31 2.69 -18.36
C PRO A 78 8.57 2.79 -17.47
N LYS A 79 9.03 4.00 -17.12
CA LYS A 79 10.19 4.20 -16.25
C LYS A 79 9.75 4.29 -14.80
N VAL A 80 10.22 3.36 -13.96
CA VAL A 80 9.85 3.27 -12.53
C VAL A 80 10.27 4.50 -11.72
N SER A 81 11.16 5.37 -12.19
CA SER A 81 11.64 6.53 -11.42
C SER A 81 10.79 7.80 -11.54
N GLN A 82 9.75 7.83 -12.39
CA GLN A 82 8.95 9.03 -12.67
C GLN A 82 7.61 9.01 -11.93
N PHE A 83 7.68 9.08 -10.60
CA PHE A 83 6.48 9.21 -9.77
C PHE A 83 6.04 10.66 -9.64
N GLU A 84 4.74 10.88 -9.76
CA GLU A 84 4.07 12.17 -9.60
C GLU A 84 3.26 12.16 -8.29
N PHE A 85 3.38 13.24 -7.51
CA PHE A 85 2.59 13.42 -6.30
C PHE A 85 1.07 13.38 -6.60
N VAL A 86 0.33 12.65 -5.78
CA VAL A 86 -1.14 12.58 -5.83
C VAL A 86 -1.74 13.26 -4.62
N THR A 87 -1.37 12.80 -3.43
CA THR A 87 -1.89 13.31 -2.16
C THR A 87 -1.00 12.88 -1.00
N GLU A 88 -1.18 13.51 0.15
CA GLU A 88 -0.60 13.08 1.41
C GLU A 88 -1.61 13.24 2.54
N LYS A 89 -1.44 12.46 3.59
CA LYS A 89 -2.29 12.48 4.78
C LYS A 89 -1.44 12.29 6.03
N GLU A 90 -1.65 13.17 7.00
CA GLU A 90 -1.21 13.00 8.37
C GLU A 90 -2.33 12.27 9.14
N PHE A 91 -1.94 11.32 9.99
CA PHE A 91 -2.81 10.59 10.88
C PHE A 91 -2.47 10.95 12.32
N GLU A 92 -3.52 11.00 13.14
CA GLU A 92 -3.36 11.12 14.58
C GLU A 92 -2.63 9.89 15.12
N ARG A 93 -1.82 10.10 16.16
CA ARG A 93 -1.12 8.99 16.80
C ARG A 93 -2.13 8.12 17.54
N THR A 94 -2.45 6.99 16.95
CA THR A 94 -3.22 5.93 17.57
C THR A 94 -2.24 5.02 18.31
N GLU A 95 -2.24 5.05 19.64
CA GLU A 95 -1.38 4.18 20.48
C GLU A 95 -1.74 2.70 20.26
N ARG A 96 -1.26 2.10 19.16
CA ARG A 96 -1.54 0.73 18.71
C ARG A 96 -3.02 0.42 18.44
N HIS A 97 -3.80 1.41 18.03
CA HIS A 97 -5.19 1.20 17.57
C HIS A 97 -5.25 1.27 16.05
N LEU A 98 -6.22 0.57 15.45
CA LEU A 98 -6.45 0.60 14.02
C LEU A 98 -6.95 1.99 13.61
N GLN A 99 -6.44 2.51 12.50
CA GLN A 99 -6.86 3.77 11.88
C GLN A 99 -7.15 3.62 10.40
#